data_AF-A0A960D0Z9-F1
#
_entry.id   AF-A0A960D0Z9-F1
#
_cell.length_a   1.000
_cell.length_b   1.000
_cell.length_c   1.000
_cell.angle_alpha   90.00
_cell.angle_beta   90.00
_cell.angle_gamma   90.00
#
_symmetry.space_group_name_H-M   'P 1'
#
loop_
_entity.id
_entity.type
_entity.pdbx_description
1 polymer ?
#
loop_
_entity_poly.entity_id
_entity_poly.type
_entity_poly.pdbx_seq_one_letter_code
_entity_poly.pdbx_strand_id
1 'polypeptide(L)'
;MGVSVENHRVGAIDCGTNSIRLLIADRVDGRLVDLHREMRIVRLGQGVDATGRFAPDALARTEAALIDYAELLGSFGVGRVRMVATSATRDAANKEVFFAMTAGVLGGVCPGAVAEVITGAQEAELSFNGAVGELEPGAAPFVVVDLGGGSTEVVLGDRDGVRASFSADIGCVRLTERCLHSDPPTAAEVAAAREVVRERLGAALRAVPVDGAKTWVGVAGTFTTIAALAAKLTTYDPAAIHLSRVPFAELLPVCAQLIGMTR
;
A
#
# COMPACT_ATOMS: atom_id res chain seq x y z
N MET A 1 15.19 -22.70 34.72
CA MET A 1 15.56 -21.27 34.62
C MET A 1 14.67 -20.66 33.56
N GLY A 2 13.66 -19.89 33.97
CA GLY A 2 12.73 -19.25 33.05
C GLY A 2 13.44 -18.10 32.34
N VAL A 3 13.63 -18.24 31.04
CA VAL A 3 13.98 -17.09 30.19
C VAL A 3 12.75 -16.20 30.22
N SER A 4 12.86 -15.00 30.80
CA SER A 4 11.88 -13.96 30.63
C SER A 4 11.71 -13.72 29.13
N VAL A 5 10.56 -14.08 28.57
CA VAL A 5 10.21 -13.72 27.20
C VAL A 5 10.02 -12.22 27.23
N GLU A 6 11.07 -11.46 26.92
CA GLU A 6 10.88 -10.06 26.52
C GLU A 6 9.83 -10.09 25.40
N ASN A 7 8.74 -9.37 25.61
CA ASN A 7 7.58 -9.44 24.73
C ASN A 7 7.94 -8.72 23.41
N HIS A 8 8.64 -9.43 22.52
CA HIS A 8 9.17 -8.95 21.24
C HIS A 8 8.10 -8.87 20.14
N ARG A 9 6.83 -8.93 20.53
CA ARG A 9 5.70 -8.87 19.62
C ARG A 9 5.40 -7.44 19.22
N VAL A 10 5.38 -7.19 17.92
CA VAL A 10 5.15 -5.88 17.32
C VAL A 10 3.90 -5.90 16.44
N GLY A 11 3.22 -4.77 16.41
CA GLY A 11 2.10 -4.49 15.52
C GLY A 11 2.48 -3.38 14.54
N ALA A 12 2.27 -3.61 13.25
CA ALA A 12 2.37 -2.59 12.22
C ALA A 12 0.98 -2.38 11.60
N ILE A 13 0.54 -1.13 11.56
CA ILE A 13 -0.68 -0.73 10.86
C ILE A 13 -0.28 0.22 9.73
N ASP A 14 -0.73 -0.09 8.51
CA ASP A 14 -0.56 0.77 7.34
C ASP A 14 -1.94 1.25 6.88
N CYS A 15 -2.16 2.57 6.94
CA CYS A 15 -3.41 3.20 6.56
C CYS A 15 -3.21 4.04 5.29
N GLY A 16 -3.52 3.42 4.14
CA GLY A 16 -3.46 4.07 2.85
C GLY A 16 -4.79 4.69 2.41
N THR A 17 -4.81 5.16 1.17
CA THR A 17 -6.00 5.78 0.55
C THR A 17 -7.17 4.80 0.43
N ASN A 18 -6.91 3.53 0.06
CA ASN A 18 -7.95 2.56 -0.24
C ASN A 18 -8.18 1.55 0.90
N SER A 19 -7.10 1.12 1.56
CA SER A 19 -7.12 0.02 2.52
C SER A 19 -6.37 0.39 3.79
N ILE A 20 -6.75 -0.25 4.89
CA ILE A 20 -5.98 -0.33 6.12
C ILE A 20 -5.48 -1.78 6.29
N ARG A 21 -4.24 -1.96 6.74
CA ARG A 21 -3.59 -3.27 6.89
C ARG A 21 -3.06 -3.41 8.30
N LEU A 22 -3.11 -4.63 8.84
CA LEU A 22 -2.52 -5.02 10.11
C LEU A 22 -1.53 -6.16 9.87
N LEU A 23 -0.33 -6.04 10.45
CA LEU A 23 0.62 -7.12 10.64
C LEU A 23 0.97 -7.22 12.12
N ILE A 24 0.80 -8.41 12.70
CA ILE A 24 1.31 -8.76 14.02
C ILE A 24 2.42 -9.80 13.81
N ALA A 25 3.60 -9.55 14.37
CA ALA A 25 4.75 -10.42 14.22
C ALA A 25 5.57 -10.50 15.50
N ASP A 26 6.20 -11.65 15.73
CA ASP A 26 7.24 -11.80 16.74
C ASP A 26 8.62 -11.48 16.13
N ARG A 27 9.45 -10.72 16.87
CA ARG A 27 10.85 -10.53 16.50
C ARG A 27 11.72 -11.60 17.15
N VAL A 28 12.23 -12.54 16.34
CA VAL A 28 13.07 -13.66 16.77
C VAL A 28 14.41 -13.58 16.04
N ASP A 29 15.52 -13.50 16.77
CA ASP A 29 16.88 -13.43 16.23
C ASP A 29 17.07 -12.38 15.11
N GLY A 30 16.44 -11.21 15.29
CA GLY A 30 16.49 -10.12 14.33
C GLY A 30 15.58 -10.28 13.10
N ARG A 31 14.83 -11.37 13.00
CA ARG A 31 13.84 -11.62 11.94
C ARG A 31 12.42 -11.43 12.46
N LEU A 32 11.49 -11.12 11.56
CA LEU A 32 10.07 -11.07 11.85
C LEU A 32 9.43 -12.41 11.49
N VAL A 33 8.61 -12.93 12.40
CA VAL A 33 7.78 -14.12 12.19
C VAL A 33 6.32 -13.67 12.24
N ASP A 34 5.64 -13.71 11.10
CA ASP A 34 4.23 -13.34 10.97
C ASP A 34 3.35 -14.22 11.85
N LEU A 35 2.49 -13.59 12.66
CA LEU A 35 1.49 -14.26 13.49
C LEU A 35 0.07 -14.03 12.98
N HIS A 36 -0.21 -12.80 12.55
CA HIS A 36 -1.49 -12.40 11.98
C HIS A 36 -1.28 -11.34 10.92
N ARG A 37 -2.00 -11.46 9.81
CA ARG A 37 -2.01 -10.48 8.73
C ARG A 37 -3.43 -10.30 8.23
N GLU A 38 -3.90 -9.07 8.19
CA GLU A 38 -5.23 -8.74 7.69
C GLU A 38 -5.23 -7.42 6.92
N MET A 39 -6.16 -7.30 5.98
CA MET A 39 -6.39 -6.08 5.21
C MET A 39 -7.89 -5.84 5.08
N ARG A 40 -8.30 -4.57 5.22
CA ARG A 40 -9.69 -4.14 5.02
C ARG A 40 -9.74 -2.95 4.08
N ILE A 41 -10.73 -2.96 3.19
CA ILE A 41 -11.03 -1.83 2.29
C ILE A 41 -11.87 -0.82 3.07
N VAL A 42 -11.25 0.31 3.44
CA VAL A 42 -11.92 1.40 4.19
C VAL A 42 -12.16 2.65 3.34
N ARG A 43 -11.43 2.77 2.22
CA ARG A 43 -11.48 3.91 1.30
C ARG A 43 -11.36 5.26 2.01
N LEU A 44 -10.39 5.38 2.93
CA LEU A 44 -10.16 6.61 3.70
C LEU A 44 -10.00 7.85 2.79
N GLY A 45 -9.35 7.67 1.63
CA GLY A 45 -9.10 8.72 0.67
C GLY A 45 -10.22 9.01 -0.31
N GLN A 46 -11.40 8.40 -0.16
CA GLN A 46 -12.57 8.70 -1.00
C GLN A 46 -12.87 10.20 -1.01
N GLY A 47 -12.90 10.80 -2.18
CA GLY A 47 -13.22 12.23 -2.37
C GLY A 47 -12.16 13.19 -1.85
N VAL A 48 -11.05 12.72 -1.27
CA VAL A 48 -9.97 13.60 -0.77
C VAL A 48 -9.33 14.37 -1.92
N ASP A 49 -9.20 13.76 -3.09
CA ASP A 49 -8.60 14.40 -4.26
C ASP A 49 -9.36 15.67 -4.69
N ALA A 50 -10.69 15.59 -4.67
CA ALA A 50 -11.56 16.70 -5.09
C ALA A 50 -11.81 17.71 -3.96
N THR A 51 -11.84 17.26 -2.70
CA THR A 51 -12.29 18.09 -1.57
C THR A 51 -11.17 18.55 -0.64
N GLY A 52 -9.99 17.92 -0.72
CA GLY A 52 -8.88 18.12 0.22
C GLY A 52 -9.20 17.69 1.66
N ARG A 53 -10.24 16.87 1.89
CA ARG A 53 -10.72 16.52 3.23
C ARG A 53 -11.20 15.08 3.29
N PHE A 54 -11.04 14.43 4.44
CA PHE A 54 -11.68 13.16 4.72
C PHE A 54 -13.19 13.32 4.85
N ALA A 55 -13.94 12.42 4.20
CA ALA A 55 -15.38 12.31 4.38
C ALA A 55 -15.71 11.67 5.76
N PRO A 56 -16.78 12.11 6.45
CA PRO A 56 -17.15 11.58 7.75
C PRO A 56 -17.40 10.06 7.76
N ASP A 57 -18.01 9.54 6.70
CA ASP A 57 -18.27 8.10 6.54
C ASP A 57 -16.98 7.30 6.31
N ALA A 58 -16.00 7.88 5.61
CA ALA A 58 -14.67 7.27 5.43
C ALA A 58 -13.89 7.18 6.76
N LEU A 59 -13.99 8.21 7.61
CA LEU A 59 -13.42 8.18 8.96
C LEU A 59 -14.10 7.11 9.82
N ALA A 60 -15.43 7.05 9.84
CA ALA A 60 -16.17 6.04 10.59
C ALA A 60 -15.84 4.60 10.17
N ARG A 61 -15.73 4.31 8.86
CA ARG A 61 -15.28 2.98 8.38
C ARG A 61 -13.87 2.65 8.84
N THR A 62 -12.98 3.64 8.82
CA THR A 62 -11.58 3.46 9.23
C THR A 62 -11.48 3.24 10.74
N GLU A 63 -12.24 3.99 11.54
CA GLU A 63 -12.33 3.83 12.99
C GLU A 63 -12.84 2.44 13.37
N ALA A 64 -13.93 1.98 12.74
CA ALA A 64 -14.46 0.62 12.98
C ALA A 64 -13.40 -0.46 12.69
N ALA A 65 -12.66 -0.33 11.58
CA ALA A 65 -11.58 -1.26 11.27
C ALA A 65 -10.42 -1.17 12.29
N LEU A 66 -10.10 0.02 12.77
CA LEU A 66 -9.03 0.22 13.74
C LEU A 66 -9.39 -0.32 15.13
N ILE A 67 -10.66 -0.24 15.53
CA ILE A 67 -11.17 -0.83 16.79
C ILE A 67 -10.95 -2.35 16.77
N ASP A 68 -11.37 -3.02 15.70
CA ASP A 68 -11.14 -4.46 15.56
C ASP A 68 -9.64 -4.81 15.57
N TYR A 69 -8.80 -3.98 14.94
CA TYR A 69 -7.35 -4.15 15.00
C TYR A 69 -6.79 -3.94 16.41
N ALA A 70 -7.32 -2.99 17.18
CA ALA A 70 -6.92 -2.77 18.56
C ALA A 70 -7.26 -3.98 19.45
N GLU A 71 -8.43 -4.59 19.26
CA GLU A 71 -8.80 -5.84 19.93
C GLU A 71 -7.84 -6.99 19.59
N LEU A 72 -7.49 -7.15 18.32
CA LEU A 72 -6.49 -8.13 17.88
C LEU A 72 -5.12 -7.84 18.51
N LEU A 73 -4.61 -6.61 18.43
CA LEU A 73 -3.34 -6.22 19.05
C LEU A 73 -3.31 -6.52 20.56
N GLY A 74 -4.42 -6.24 21.27
CA GLY A 74 -4.58 -6.53 22.69
C GLY A 74 -4.59 -8.03 23.00
N SER A 75 -5.39 -8.81 22.25
CA SER A 75 -5.47 -10.28 22.42
C SER A 75 -4.15 -11.00 22.14
N PHE A 76 -3.36 -10.48 21.19
CA PHE A 76 -2.03 -10.99 20.91
C PHE A 76 -0.99 -10.47 21.92
N GLY A 77 -1.32 -9.54 22.81
CA GLY A 77 -0.38 -8.99 23.79
C GLY A 77 0.76 -8.22 23.14
N VAL A 78 0.47 -7.45 22.08
CA VAL A 78 1.46 -6.65 21.36
C VAL A 78 2.08 -5.60 22.28
N GLY A 79 3.41 -5.57 22.37
CA GLY A 79 4.13 -4.64 23.25
C GLY A 79 4.50 -3.30 22.59
N ARG A 80 4.49 -3.22 21.25
CA ARG A 80 4.75 -2.00 20.49
C ARG A 80 3.92 -1.95 19.22
N VAL A 81 3.31 -0.80 18.96
CA VAL A 81 2.52 -0.55 17.75
C VAL A 81 3.13 0.61 16.99
N ARG A 82 3.30 0.45 15.67
CA ARG A 82 3.60 1.55 14.75
C ARG A 82 2.50 1.62 13.70
N MET A 83 1.77 2.74 13.67
CA MET A 83 0.76 3.01 12.66
C MET A 83 1.25 4.10 11.73
N VAL A 84 1.39 3.80 10.43
CA VAL A 84 1.74 4.77 9.40
C VAL A 84 0.52 5.11 8.56
N ALA A 85 0.42 6.37 8.12
CA ALA A 85 -0.60 6.86 7.22
C ALA A 85 0.03 7.57 6.02
N THR A 86 -0.56 7.40 4.83
CA THR A 86 0.10 7.78 3.57
C THR A 86 -0.65 8.84 2.77
N SER A 87 -0.73 8.71 1.44
CA SER A 87 -1.16 9.73 0.49
C SER A 87 -2.44 10.48 0.89
N ALA A 88 -3.51 9.77 1.27
CA ALA A 88 -4.76 10.42 1.64
C ALA A 88 -4.63 11.34 2.87
N THR A 89 -3.81 10.97 3.85
CA THR A 89 -3.59 11.74 5.08
C THR A 89 -2.62 12.90 4.87
N ARG A 90 -1.69 12.79 3.91
CA ARG A 90 -0.87 13.92 3.47
C ARG A 90 -1.74 15.04 2.87
N ASP A 91 -2.75 14.67 2.10
CA ASP A 91 -3.60 15.60 1.35
C ASP A 91 -4.75 16.21 2.18
N ALA A 92 -5.20 15.51 3.23
CA ALA A 92 -6.39 15.91 3.99
C ALA A 92 -6.13 17.07 4.97
N ALA A 93 -6.84 18.19 4.78
CA ALA A 93 -6.78 19.35 5.66
C ALA A 93 -7.35 19.11 7.07
N ASN A 94 -8.19 18.09 7.24
CA ASN A 94 -8.77 17.67 8.53
C ASN A 94 -8.11 16.43 9.13
N LYS A 95 -6.83 16.15 8.80
CA LYS A 95 -6.07 15.01 9.32
C LYS A 95 -5.97 14.94 10.85
N GLU A 96 -6.11 16.07 11.55
CA GLU A 96 -6.13 16.08 13.02
C GLU A 96 -7.30 15.27 13.61
N VAL A 97 -8.44 15.20 12.91
CA VAL A 97 -9.58 14.36 13.33
C VAL A 97 -9.19 12.88 13.27
N PHE A 98 -8.45 12.50 12.23
CA PHE A 98 -7.92 11.14 12.10
C PHE A 98 -6.89 10.83 13.17
N PHE A 99 -5.95 11.73 13.46
CA PHE A 99 -4.97 11.50 14.52
C PHE A 99 -5.61 11.35 15.90
N ALA A 100 -6.57 12.22 16.24
CA ALA A 100 -7.30 12.13 17.51
C ALA A 100 -8.05 10.79 17.63
N MET A 101 -8.73 10.34 16.57
CA MET A 101 -9.38 9.04 16.52
C MET A 101 -8.37 7.90 16.74
N THR A 102 -7.24 7.90 16.01
CA THR A 102 -6.24 6.83 16.12
C THR A 102 -5.59 6.79 17.51
N ALA A 103 -5.33 7.94 18.12
CA ALA A 103 -4.79 8.03 19.47
C ALA A 103 -5.78 7.49 20.51
N GLY A 104 -7.07 7.78 20.36
CA GLY A 104 -8.13 7.28 21.24
C GLY A 104 -8.25 5.75 21.19
N VAL A 105 -8.22 5.17 19.99
CA VAL A 105 -8.34 3.72 19.80
C VAL A 105 -7.06 2.98 20.20
N LEU A 106 -5.90 3.39 19.67
CA LEU A 106 -4.63 2.68 19.90
C LEU A 106 -4.04 2.92 21.29
N GLY A 107 -4.33 4.07 21.91
CA GLY A 107 -3.87 4.39 23.26
C GLY A 107 -4.38 3.39 24.32
N GLY A 108 -5.51 2.73 24.07
CA GLY A 108 -6.02 1.65 24.92
C GLY A 108 -5.21 0.36 24.86
N VAL A 109 -4.39 0.16 23.82
CA VAL A 109 -3.55 -1.02 23.62
C VAL A 109 -2.10 -0.73 23.95
N CYS A 110 -1.57 0.35 23.39
CA CYS A 110 -0.18 0.76 23.58
C CYS A 110 -0.17 2.26 23.93
N PRO A 111 0.10 2.64 25.19
CA PRO A 111 0.11 4.03 25.60
C PRO A 111 1.00 4.91 24.71
N GLY A 112 0.45 6.01 24.21
CA GLY A 112 1.14 6.93 23.30
C GLY A 112 1.15 6.50 21.82
N ALA A 113 0.56 5.35 21.47
CA ALA A 113 0.40 4.96 20.07
C ALA A 113 -0.62 5.88 19.38
N VAL A 114 -0.21 6.41 18.23
CA VAL A 114 -0.99 7.27 17.35
C VAL A 114 -0.46 7.08 15.93
N ALA A 115 -1.30 7.32 14.92
CA ALA A 115 -0.83 7.31 13.53
C ALA A 115 0.20 8.42 13.27
N GLU A 116 1.25 8.10 12.54
CA GLU A 116 2.19 9.07 11.99
C GLU A 116 2.04 9.17 10.46
N VAL A 117 2.20 10.36 9.90
CA VAL A 117 2.22 10.53 8.44
C VAL A 117 3.64 10.44 7.94
N ILE A 118 3.86 9.51 7.02
CA ILE A 118 5.16 9.36 6.35
C ILE A 118 5.17 10.11 5.02
N THR A 119 6.34 10.63 4.67
CA THR A 119 6.60 11.21 3.34
C THR A 119 6.56 10.12 2.26
N GLY A 120 6.33 10.52 1.01
CA GLY A 120 6.40 9.58 -0.11
C GLY A 120 7.76 8.91 -0.27
N ALA A 121 8.86 9.57 0.15
CA ALA A 121 10.20 8.97 0.15
C ALA A 121 10.34 7.87 1.21
N GLN A 122 9.80 8.08 2.41
CA GLN A 122 9.76 7.06 3.47
C GLN A 122 8.87 5.88 3.09
N GLU A 123 7.72 6.14 2.45
CA GLU A 123 6.83 5.10 1.92
C GLU A 123 7.55 4.26 0.87
N ALA A 124 8.18 4.91 -0.11
CA ALA A 124 9.01 4.27 -1.12
C ALA A 124 10.11 3.38 -0.51
N GLU A 125 10.84 3.88 0.50
CA GLU A 125 11.91 3.12 1.16
C GLU A 125 11.37 1.90 1.92
N LEU A 126 10.28 2.05 2.66
CA LEU A 126 9.65 0.94 3.40
C LEU A 126 9.10 -0.12 2.44
N SER A 127 8.40 0.29 1.38
CA SER A 127 7.88 -0.63 0.36
C SER A 127 9.00 -1.35 -0.39
N PHE A 128 10.09 -0.65 -0.73
CA PHE A 128 11.26 -1.27 -1.36
C PHE A 128 11.87 -2.34 -0.46
N ASN A 129 12.17 -1.99 0.81
CA ASN A 129 12.78 -2.92 1.76
C ASN A 129 11.91 -4.16 2.02
N GLY A 130 10.58 -3.98 2.08
CA GLY A 130 9.64 -5.09 2.21
C GLY A 130 9.55 -5.97 0.94
N ALA A 131 9.70 -5.38 -0.25
CA ALA A 131 9.55 -6.09 -1.52
C ALA A 131 10.79 -6.90 -1.93
N VAL A 132 12.00 -6.40 -1.63
CA VAL A 132 13.23 -7.02 -2.14
C VAL A 132 13.89 -8.01 -1.19
N GLY A 133 13.43 -8.10 0.06
CA GLY A 133 14.07 -8.90 1.11
C GLY A 133 14.22 -10.40 0.78
N GLU A 134 13.29 -10.95 0.01
CA GLU A 134 13.27 -12.36 -0.42
C GLU A 134 13.79 -12.57 -1.85
N LEU A 135 14.24 -11.50 -2.54
CA LEU A 135 14.70 -11.59 -3.92
C LEU A 135 16.18 -12.00 -4.03
N GLU A 136 16.46 -12.78 -5.08
CA GLU A 136 17.81 -13.22 -5.39
C GLU A 136 18.76 -12.04 -5.70
N PRO A 137 20.00 -12.04 -5.17
CA PRO A 137 20.94 -10.92 -5.34
C PRO A 137 21.24 -10.64 -6.83
N GLY A 138 21.38 -11.71 -7.62
CA GLY A 138 21.73 -11.62 -9.03
C GLY A 138 20.64 -10.95 -9.89
N ALA A 139 19.41 -10.85 -9.38
CA ALA A 139 18.28 -10.24 -10.05
C ALA A 139 18.24 -8.70 -9.92
N ALA A 140 19.14 -8.11 -9.11
CA ALA A 140 19.31 -6.68 -8.98
C ALA A 140 20.04 -6.06 -10.22
N PRO A 141 19.83 -4.77 -10.54
CA PRO A 141 18.99 -3.80 -9.82
C PRO A 141 17.48 -4.04 -9.97
N PHE A 142 16.73 -3.70 -8.92
CA PHE A 142 15.28 -3.81 -8.86
C PHE A 142 14.62 -2.46 -9.09
N VAL A 143 13.53 -2.43 -9.86
CA VAL A 143 12.54 -1.37 -9.79
C VAL A 143 11.31 -1.89 -9.08
N VAL A 144 11.03 -1.35 -7.89
CA VAL A 144 9.79 -1.60 -7.16
C VAL A 144 8.78 -0.53 -7.54
N VAL A 145 7.59 -0.97 -7.93
CA VAL A 145 6.43 -0.11 -8.20
C VAL A 145 5.35 -0.44 -7.19
N ASP A 146 5.10 0.48 -6.26
CA ASP A 146 3.98 0.40 -5.32
C ASP A 146 2.82 1.19 -5.89
N LEU A 147 1.76 0.49 -6.34
CA LEU A 147 0.58 1.14 -6.91
C LEU A 147 -0.52 1.20 -5.84
N GLY A 148 -0.56 2.34 -5.14
CA GLY A 148 -1.54 2.65 -4.11
C GLY A 148 -2.83 3.27 -4.65
N GLY A 149 -3.72 3.65 -3.72
CA GLY A 149 -4.97 4.33 -4.07
C GLY A 149 -4.76 5.81 -4.44
N GLY A 150 -3.88 6.50 -3.72
CA GLY A 150 -3.66 7.94 -3.87
C GLY A 150 -2.32 8.31 -4.52
N SER A 151 -1.30 7.48 -4.35
CA SER A 151 0.04 7.65 -4.93
C SER A 151 0.55 6.36 -5.54
N THR A 152 1.62 6.50 -6.33
CA THR A 152 2.39 5.40 -6.89
C THR A 152 3.87 5.71 -6.69
N GLU A 153 4.57 4.85 -5.97
CA GLU A 153 6.00 4.98 -5.74
C GLU A 153 6.77 4.16 -6.78
N VAL A 154 7.79 4.77 -7.38
CA VAL A 154 8.74 4.12 -8.29
C VAL A 154 10.11 4.19 -7.63
N VAL A 155 10.71 3.04 -7.34
CA VAL A 155 11.92 2.95 -6.53
C VAL A 155 12.94 2.06 -7.22
N LEU A 156 14.11 2.61 -7.52
CA LEU A 156 15.26 1.87 -8.01
C LEU A 156 16.21 1.59 -6.85
N GLY A 157 16.64 0.34 -6.72
CA GLY A 157 17.64 -0.03 -5.73
C GLY A 157 18.24 -1.41 -5.96
N ASP A 158 19.03 -1.83 -4.98
CA ASP A 158 19.65 -3.15 -4.90
C ASP A 158 19.73 -3.58 -3.41
N ARG A 159 20.69 -4.46 -3.07
CA ARG A 159 20.89 -4.93 -1.70
C ARG A 159 21.52 -3.89 -0.77
N ASP A 160 22.23 -2.93 -1.32
CA ASP A 160 22.83 -1.83 -0.55
C ASP A 160 21.79 -0.75 -0.22
N GLY A 161 20.64 -0.79 -0.91
CA GLY A 161 19.43 -0.05 -0.56
C GLY A 161 18.84 0.71 -1.75
N VAL A 162 18.05 1.73 -1.42
CA VAL A 162 17.43 2.62 -2.40
C VAL A 162 18.49 3.53 -3.03
N ARG A 163 18.55 3.54 -4.36
CA ARG A 163 19.43 4.42 -5.15
C ARG A 163 18.70 5.68 -5.60
N ALA A 164 17.43 5.54 -5.98
CA ALA A 164 16.56 6.64 -6.39
C ALA A 164 15.09 6.26 -6.15
N SER A 165 14.27 7.22 -5.77
CA SER A 165 12.84 7.01 -5.54
C SER A 165 12.03 8.23 -5.95
N PHE A 166 10.81 8.01 -6.42
CA PHE A 166 9.84 9.06 -6.67
C PHE A 166 8.43 8.60 -6.27
N SER A 167 7.72 9.44 -5.53
CA SER A 167 6.30 9.25 -5.18
C SER A 167 5.47 10.15 -6.08
N ALA A 168 4.74 9.55 -7.03
CA ALA A 168 3.83 10.29 -7.90
C ALA A 168 2.44 10.34 -7.27
N ASP A 169 1.81 11.53 -7.22
CA ASP A 169 0.42 11.70 -6.76
C ASP A 169 -0.60 11.21 -7.79
N ILE A 170 -0.52 9.91 -8.07
CA ILE A 170 -1.40 9.16 -8.96
C ILE A 170 -1.57 7.74 -8.41
N GLY A 171 -2.81 7.28 -8.28
CA GLY A 171 -3.12 5.94 -7.79
C GLY A 171 -4.48 5.51 -8.28
N CYS A 172 -4.90 4.27 -8.00
CA CYS A 172 -6.12 3.70 -8.59
C CYS A 172 -7.39 4.43 -8.17
N VAL A 173 -7.51 4.86 -6.91
CA VAL A 173 -8.66 5.63 -6.42
C VAL A 173 -8.65 7.04 -7.01
N ARG A 174 -7.51 7.72 -6.94
CA ARG A 174 -7.36 9.09 -7.46
C ARG A 174 -7.64 9.18 -8.95
N LEU A 175 -7.10 8.25 -9.74
CA LEU A 175 -7.31 8.22 -11.19
C LEU A 175 -8.78 7.92 -11.53
N THR A 176 -9.41 7.01 -10.79
CA THR A 176 -10.82 6.66 -10.99
C THR A 176 -11.73 7.85 -10.72
N GLU A 177 -11.54 8.55 -9.59
CA GLU A 177 -12.36 9.72 -9.23
C GLU A 177 -12.13 10.90 -10.18
N ARG A 178 -10.91 11.10 -10.67
CA ARG A 178 -10.58 12.18 -11.61
C ARG A 178 -11.11 11.95 -13.02
N CYS A 179 -11.02 10.72 -13.52
CA CYS A 179 -11.14 10.48 -14.98
C CYS A 179 -12.19 9.44 -15.38
N LEU A 180 -12.58 8.50 -14.52
CA LEU A 180 -13.36 7.32 -14.90
C LEU A 180 -14.76 7.35 -14.26
N HIS A 181 -15.59 8.29 -14.72
CA HIS A 181 -16.90 8.59 -14.13
C HIS A 181 -18.01 7.61 -14.57
N SER A 182 -17.88 7.04 -15.77
CA SER A 182 -18.84 6.05 -16.29
C SER A 182 -18.48 4.63 -15.85
N ASP A 183 -19.48 3.73 -15.90
CA ASP A 183 -19.31 2.31 -15.58
C ASP A 183 -19.97 1.40 -16.65
N PRO A 184 -19.18 0.73 -17.52
CA PRO A 184 -17.73 0.87 -17.66
C PRO A 184 -17.32 2.26 -18.18
N PRO A 185 -16.05 2.66 -18.00
CA PRO A 185 -15.57 3.96 -18.48
C PRO A 185 -15.61 4.06 -20.01
N THR A 186 -15.90 5.27 -20.51
CA THR A 186 -15.91 5.53 -21.97
C THR A 186 -14.49 5.58 -22.54
N ALA A 187 -14.36 5.41 -23.86
CA ALA A 187 -13.06 5.52 -24.53
C ALA A 187 -12.39 6.90 -24.31
N ALA A 188 -13.18 7.97 -24.20
CA ALA A 188 -12.70 9.32 -23.92
C ALA A 188 -12.16 9.45 -22.49
N GLU A 189 -12.87 8.89 -21.51
CA GLU A 189 -12.44 8.83 -20.11
C GLU A 189 -11.14 8.04 -19.95
N VAL A 190 -11.04 6.89 -20.63
CA VAL A 190 -9.82 6.07 -20.64
C VAL A 190 -8.64 6.82 -21.29
N ALA A 191 -8.88 7.54 -22.39
CA ALA A 191 -7.84 8.34 -23.04
C ALA A 191 -7.35 9.47 -22.11
N ALA A 192 -8.27 10.19 -21.47
CA ALA A 192 -7.94 11.23 -20.49
C ALA A 192 -7.14 10.67 -19.30
N ALA A 193 -7.55 9.51 -18.76
CA ALA A 193 -6.83 8.81 -17.70
C ALA A 193 -5.38 8.47 -18.12
N ARG A 194 -5.18 8.02 -19.36
CA ARG A 194 -3.85 7.72 -19.90
C ARG A 194 -2.98 8.98 -20.01
N GLU A 195 -3.53 10.12 -20.42
CA GLU A 195 -2.79 11.38 -20.44
C GLU A 195 -2.30 11.77 -19.04
N VAL A 196 -3.18 11.70 -18.04
CA VAL A 196 -2.83 12.00 -16.63
C VAL A 196 -1.73 11.07 -16.13
N VAL A 197 -1.83 9.76 -16.42
CA VAL A 197 -0.80 8.78 -16.04
C VAL A 197 0.54 9.09 -16.72
N ARG A 198 0.55 9.39 -18.03
CA ARG A 198 1.79 9.73 -18.75
C ARG A 198 2.45 10.99 -18.19
N GLU A 199 1.67 12.02 -17.88
CA GLU A 199 2.18 13.25 -17.28
C GLU A 199 2.81 12.98 -15.90
N ARG A 200 2.06 12.33 -15.00
CA ARG A 200 2.48 12.10 -13.61
C ARG A 200 3.64 11.11 -13.51
N LEU A 201 3.58 9.97 -14.19
CA LEU A 201 4.68 9.01 -14.20
C LEU A 201 5.87 9.48 -15.04
N GLY A 202 5.67 10.38 -16.02
CA GLY A 202 6.77 11.00 -16.73
C GLY A 202 7.75 11.74 -15.82
N ALA A 203 7.28 12.32 -14.71
CA ALA A 203 8.16 12.91 -13.70
C ALA A 203 8.97 11.83 -12.95
N ALA A 204 8.34 10.72 -12.60
CA ALA A 204 9.00 9.58 -11.95
C ALA A 204 10.11 9.00 -12.84
N LEU A 205 9.83 8.81 -14.13
CA LEU A 205 10.79 8.27 -15.10
C LEU A 205 11.96 9.22 -15.39
N ARG A 206 11.81 10.53 -15.14
CA ARG A 206 12.93 11.49 -15.19
C ARG A 206 13.77 11.47 -13.91
N ALA A 207 13.14 11.22 -12.76
CA ALA A 207 13.81 11.23 -11.46
C ALA A 207 14.48 9.88 -11.13
N VAL A 208 13.95 8.77 -11.67
CA VAL A 208 14.40 7.41 -11.37
C VAL A 208 14.90 6.75 -12.66
N PRO A 209 16.19 6.37 -12.75
CA PRO A 209 16.77 5.80 -13.96
C PRO A 209 16.43 4.31 -14.12
N VAL A 210 15.17 4.03 -14.46
CA VAL A 210 14.62 2.67 -14.51
C VAL A 210 15.22 1.78 -15.60
N ASP A 211 15.84 2.35 -16.63
CA ASP A 211 16.43 1.60 -17.75
C ASP A 211 17.57 0.65 -17.33
N GLY A 212 18.19 0.91 -16.17
CA GLY A 212 19.24 0.04 -15.59
C GLY A 212 18.70 -1.15 -14.79
N ALA A 213 17.38 -1.31 -14.67
CA ALA A 213 16.77 -2.37 -13.88
C ALA A 213 16.83 -3.72 -14.61
N LYS A 214 17.16 -4.77 -13.86
CA LYS A 214 17.04 -6.16 -14.36
C LYS A 214 15.68 -6.76 -14.05
N THR A 215 15.06 -6.32 -12.98
CA THR A 215 13.80 -6.89 -12.47
C THR A 215 12.84 -5.80 -12.06
N TRP A 216 11.58 -5.92 -12.48
CA TRP A 216 10.48 -5.08 -12.03
C TRP A 216 9.63 -5.86 -11.02
N VAL A 217 9.28 -5.22 -9.92
CA VAL A 217 8.55 -5.80 -8.80
C VAL A 217 7.32 -4.93 -8.55
N GLY A 218 6.13 -5.45 -8.83
CA GLY A 218 4.88 -4.77 -8.53
C GLY A 218 4.35 -5.19 -7.16
N VAL A 219 4.00 -4.24 -6.30
CA VAL A 219 3.44 -4.50 -4.96
C VAL A 219 2.05 -3.85 -4.79
N ALA A 220 1.43 -4.10 -3.64
CA ALA A 220 0.06 -3.67 -3.31
C ALA A 220 -1.06 -4.36 -4.11
N GLY A 221 -2.30 -3.90 -3.86
CA GLY A 221 -3.52 -4.61 -4.23
C GLY A 221 -3.75 -4.74 -5.73
N THR A 222 -3.39 -3.71 -6.51
CA THR A 222 -3.60 -3.73 -7.96
C THR A 222 -2.72 -4.77 -8.64
N PHE A 223 -1.42 -4.81 -8.34
CA PHE A 223 -0.50 -5.80 -8.92
C PHE A 223 -0.86 -7.23 -8.51
N THR A 224 -1.14 -7.46 -7.22
CA THR A 224 -1.52 -8.78 -6.72
C THR A 224 -2.84 -9.28 -7.32
N THR A 225 -3.83 -8.40 -7.51
CA THR A 225 -5.10 -8.74 -8.17
C THR A 225 -4.89 -9.08 -9.65
N ILE A 226 -4.12 -8.27 -10.38
CA ILE A 226 -3.85 -8.52 -11.80
C ILE A 226 -3.05 -9.82 -11.97
N ALA A 227 -2.09 -10.10 -11.08
CA ALA A 227 -1.34 -11.36 -11.09
C ALA A 227 -2.24 -12.58 -10.85
N ALA A 228 -3.18 -12.49 -9.89
CA ALA A 228 -4.16 -13.55 -9.63
C ALA A 228 -5.03 -13.84 -10.87
N LEU A 229 -5.48 -12.79 -11.55
CA LEU A 229 -6.31 -12.90 -12.75
C LEU A 229 -5.51 -13.44 -13.95
N ALA A 230 -4.26 -13.01 -14.12
CA ALA A 230 -3.37 -13.55 -15.15
C ALA A 230 -3.10 -15.06 -14.92
N ALA A 231 -2.94 -15.47 -13.67
CA ALA A 231 -2.84 -16.86 -13.26
C ALA A 231 -4.18 -17.62 -13.28
N LYS A 232 -5.29 -16.96 -13.66
CA LYS A 232 -6.65 -17.53 -13.73
C LYS A 232 -7.11 -18.16 -12.41
N LEU A 233 -6.69 -17.59 -11.29
CA LEU A 233 -7.14 -18.05 -9.98
C LEU A 233 -8.63 -17.71 -9.79
N THR A 234 -9.40 -18.68 -9.32
CA THR A 234 -10.83 -18.49 -8.99
C THR A 234 -11.03 -17.86 -7.61
N THR A 235 -10.01 -17.91 -6.77
CA THR A 235 -9.97 -17.36 -5.42
C THR A 235 -8.61 -16.73 -5.17
N TYR A 236 -8.56 -15.63 -4.43
CA TYR A 236 -7.28 -14.98 -4.09
C TYR A 236 -6.43 -15.90 -3.21
N ASP A 237 -5.22 -16.24 -3.68
CA ASP A 237 -4.26 -17.06 -2.96
C ASP A 237 -2.91 -16.32 -2.85
N PRO A 238 -2.58 -15.77 -1.66
CA PRO A 238 -1.32 -15.05 -1.45
C PRO A 238 -0.09 -15.90 -1.76
N ALA A 239 -0.12 -17.21 -1.48
CA ALA A 239 1.04 -18.08 -1.66
C ALA A 239 1.33 -18.35 -3.14
N ALA A 240 0.28 -18.44 -3.96
CA ALA A 240 0.42 -18.56 -5.42
C ALA A 240 0.83 -17.23 -6.09
N ILE A 241 0.48 -16.09 -5.49
CA ILE A 241 0.74 -14.76 -6.05
C ILE A 241 2.13 -14.23 -5.64
N HIS A 242 2.55 -14.48 -4.40
CA HIS A 242 3.83 -13.99 -3.86
C HIS A 242 5.01 -14.46 -4.72
N LEU A 243 5.88 -13.53 -5.10
CA LEU A 243 7.04 -13.75 -5.99
C LEU A 243 6.72 -14.40 -7.35
N SER A 244 5.43 -14.46 -7.74
CA SER A 244 5.04 -14.93 -9.06
C SER A 244 5.59 -14.01 -10.15
N ARG A 245 5.86 -14.59 -11.32
CA ARG A 245 6.36 -13.86 -12.49
C ARG A 245 5.32 -13.90 -13.58
N VAL A 246 4.84 -12.73 -13.97
CA VAL A 246 3.84 -12.56 -15.03
C VAL A 246 4.48 -11.81 -16.19
N PRO A 247 4.62 -12.40 -17.38
CA PRO A 247 5.09 -11.69 -18.57
C PRO A 247 4.16 -10.52 -18.91
N PHE A 248 4.72 -9.41 -19.39
CA PHE A 248 3.93 -8.26 -19.84
C PHE A 248 2.88 -8.61 -20.89
N ALA A 249 3.19 -9.57 -21.77
CA ALA A 249 2.27 -10.06 -22.80
C ALA A 249 1.00 -10.71 -22.22
N GLU A 250 1.06 -11.25 -21.00
CA GLU A 250 -0.06 -11.86 -20.29
C GLU A 250 -0.80 -10.85 -19.40
N LEU A 251 -0.08 -9.84 -18.90
CA LEU A 251 -0.63 -8.81 -18.02
C LEU A 251 -1.52 -7.80 -18.79
N LEU A 252 -1.11 -7.37 -19.98
CA LEU A 252 -1.84 -6.36 -20.76
C LEU A 252 -3.27 -6.77 -21.16
N PRO A 253 -3.53 -8.02 -21.61
CA PRO A 253 -4.89 -8.48 -21.87
C PRO A 253 -5.79 -8.43 -20.63
N VAL A 254 -5.27 -8.77 -19.45
CA VAL A 254 -6.03 -8.70 -18.19
C VAL A 254 -6.43 -7.25 -17.90
N CYS A 255 -5.49 -6.30 -18.00
CA CYS A 255 -5.80 -4.89 -17.82
C CYS A 255 -6.84 -4.37 -18.84
N ALA A 256 -6.74 -4.79 -20.10
CA ALA A 256 -7.67 -4.41 -21.15
C ALA A 256 -9.07 -5.01 -20.95
N GLN A 257 -9.17 -6.21 -20.39
CA GLN A 257 -10.45 -6.81 -20.01
C GLN A 257 -11.07 -6.03 -18.84
N LEU A 258 -10.30 -5.80 -17.76
CA LEU A 258 -10.79 -5.15 -16.55
C LEU A 258 -11.34 -3.75 -16.80
N ILE A 259 -10.68 -2.94 -17.65
CA ILE A 259 -11.14 -1.58 -17.92
C ILE A 259 -12.48 -1.53 -18.68
N GLY A 260 -12.87 -2.62 -19.35
CA GLY A 260 -14.15 -2.73 -20.05
C GLY A 260 -15.26 -3.40 -19.24
N MET A 261 -14.97 -3.84 -18.01
CA MET A 261 -15.95 -4.48 -17.12
C MET A 261 -16.72 -3.44 -16.29
N THR A 262 -17.96 -3.77 -15.94
CA THR A 262 -18.74 -3.03 -14.94
C THR A 262 -18.20 -3.29 -13.53
N ARG A 263 -18.32 -2.32 -12.64
CA ARG A 263 -17.84 -2.38 -11.24
C ARG A 263 -18.77 -3.14 -10.31
#